data_AF-A0A7S3U3H8-F1
#
_entry.id   AF-A0A7S3U3H8-F1
#
_cell.length_a   1.000
_cell.length_b   1.000
_cell.length_c   1.000
_cell.angle_alpha   90.00
_cell.angle_beta   90.00
_cell.angle_gamma   90.00
#
_symmetry.space_group_name_H-M   'P 1'
#
loop_
_entity.id
_entity.type
_entity.pdbx_description
1 polymer ?
#
loop_
_entity_poly.entity_id
_entity_poly.type
_entity_poly.pdbx_seq_one_letter_code
_entity_poly.pdbx_strand_id
1 'polypeptide(L)'
;GKVFNMAKYMLQTIIKVRKKVCHDGLDMRIGLHCGSFVGGVIGTKRLRFDIWGEDVLVGNKVESDGKPGEICVSETAKPVLAKYDPNLQFHFNKDMTLKSGRVVSTFICKPPLGTTTFADEVLPNIYYASQGSMAS
;
A
#
# COMPACT_ATOMS: atom_id res chain seq x y z
N GLY A 1 9.71 0.71 7.38
CA GLY A 1 9.49 2.13 7.69
C GLY A 1 8.02 2.38 7.92
N LYS A 2 7.63 3.60 8.33
CA LYS A 2 6.22 3.93 8.64
C LYS A 2 5.25 3.59 7.49
N VAL A 3 5.62 3.89 6.24
CA VAL A 3 4.81 3.59 5.04
C VAL A 3 4.61 2.09 4.83
N PHE A 4 5.64 1.28 5.05
CA PHE A 4 5.53 -0.18 4.93
C PHE A 4 4.61 -0.77 6.01
N ASN A 5 4.68 -0.27 7.24
CA ASN A 5 3.77 -0.69 8.31
C ASN A 5 2.33 -0.32 7.96
N MET A 6 2.10 0.86 7.39
CA MET A 6 0.79 1.25 6.89
C MET A 6 0.26 0.24 5.86
N ALA A 7 1.07 -0.16 4.89
CA ALA A 7 0.70 -1.18 3.90
C ALA A 7 0.31 -2.52 4.55
N LYS A 8 1.11 -3.01 5.51
CA LYS A 8 0.77 -4.23 6.29
C LYS A 8 -0.58 -4.09 7.00
N TYR A 9 -0.83 -2.96 7.66
CA TYR A 9 -2.07 -2.73 8.39
C TYR A 9 -3.29 -2.62 7.48
N MET A 10 -3.14 -2.04 6.29
CA MET A 10 -4.22 -1.98 5.29
C MET A 10 -4.63 -3.38 4.84
N LEU A 11 -3.67 -4.27 4.54
CA LEU A 11 -3.96 -5.68 4.20
C LEU A 11 -4.62 -6.44 5.37
N GLN A 12 -4.20 -6.20 6.61
CA GLN A 12 -4.88 -6.81 7.76
C GLN A 12 -6.31 -6.29 7.94
N THR A 13 -6.51 -5.00 7.69
CA THR A 13 -7.81 -4.35 7.83
C THR A 13 -8.79 -4.84 6.75
N ILE A 14 -8.35 -4.99 5.50
CA ILE A 14 -9.23 -5.48 4.44
C ILE A 14 -9.70 -6.92 4.70
N ILE A 15 -8.86 -7.77 5.30
CA ILE A 15 -9.27 -9.12 5.75
C ILE A 15 -10.35 -9.03 6.83
N LYS A 16 -10.22 -8.11 7.80
CA LYS A 16 -11.26 -7.89 8.84
C LYS A 16 -12.56 -7.38 8.22
N VAL A 17 -12.49 -6.43 7.30
CA VAL A 17 -13.67 -5.87 6.61
C VAL A 17 -14.36 -6.94 5.76
N ARG A 18 -13.60 -7.69 4.94
CA ARG A 18 -14.10 -8.81 4.14
C ARG A 18 -14.97 -9.78 4.94
N LYS A 19 -14.53 -10.14 6.14
CA LYS A 19 -15.29 -10.99 7.07
C LYS A 19 -16.57 -10.33 7.58
N LYS A 20 -16.53 -9.04 7.90
CA LYS A 20 -17.70 -8.30 8.41
C LYS A 20 -18.78 -8.08 7.36
N VAL A 21 -18.39 -7.87 6.10
CA VAL A 21 -19.34 -7.60 5.01
C VAL A 21 -19.68 -8.84 4.18
N CYS A 22 -19.14 -10.01 4.55
CA CYS A 22 -19.33 -11.29 3.85
C CYS A 22 -19.12 -11.19 2.32
N HIS A 23 -18.04 -10.52 1.90
CA HIS A 23 -17.73 -10.32 0.47
C HIS A 23 -16.35 -10.89 0.12
N ASP A 24 -16.30 -12.17 -0.27
CA ASP A 24 -15.05 -12.90 -0.50
C ASP A 24 -14.16 -12.31 -1.62
N GLY A 25 -14.74 -11.52 -2.53
CA GLY A 25 -14.01 -10.81 -3.59
C GLY A 25 -13.33 -9.51 -3.15
N LEU A 26 -13.45 -9.10 -1.89
CA LEU A 26 -12.92 -7.83 -1.40
C LEU A 26 -11.45 -8.02 -1.00
N ASP A 27 -10.54 -7.56 -1.84
CA ASP A 27 -9.13 -7.52 -1.53
C ASP A 27 -8.46 -6.27 -2.13
N MET A 28 -7.23 -6.01 -1.70
CA MET A 28 -6.47 -4.81 -2.06
C MET A 28 -5.13 -5.19 -2.68
N ARG A 29 -4.73 -4.48 -3.73
CA ARG A 29 -3.37 -4.50 -4.23
C ARG A 29 -2.61 -3.32 -3.65
N ILE A 30 -1.36 -3.53 -3.25
CA ILE A 30 -0.50 -2.45 -2.77
C ILE A 30 0.79 -2.44 -3.56
N GLY A 31 1.13 -1.30 -4.15
CA GLY A 31 2.41 -1.05 -4.81
C GLY A 31 3.31 -0.12 -4.00
N LEU A 32 4.60 -0.43 -3.92
CA LEU A 32 5.60 0.41 -3.26
C LEU A 32 6.73 0.77 -4.23
N HIS A 33 6.93 2.07 -4.41
CA HIS A 33 7.98 2.63 -5.24
C HIS A 33 8.64 3.83 -4.57
N CYS A 34 9.95 3.97 -4.81
CA CYS A 34 10.72 5.12 -4.36
C CYS A 34 11.35 5.78 -5.60
N GLY A 35 11.04 7.06 -5.78
CA GLY A 35 11.48 7.84 -6.93
C GLY A 35 11.14 9.32 -6.76
N SER A 36 11.40 10.08 -7.81
CA SER A 36 11.18 11.52 -7.89
C SER A 36 9.80 11.87 -8.43
N PHE A 37 9.21 12.96 -7.95
CA PHE A 37 7.93 13.44 -8.47
C PHE A 37 7.84 14.96 -8.38
N VAL A 38 6.93 15.53 -9.16
CA VAL A 38 6.54 16.93 -9.08
C VAL A 38 5.14 16.97 -8.47
N GLY A 39 4.97 17.70 -7.36
CA GLY A 39 3.67 17.92 -6.73
C GLY A 39 3.22 19.36 -6.88
N GLY A 40 1.90 19.58 -6.95
CA GLY A 40 1.33 20.92 -7.08
C GLY A 40 -0.14 21.00 -6.68
N VAL A 41 -0.62 22.22 -6.45
CA VAL A 41 -2.03 22.51 -6.19
C VAL A 41 -2.67 23.09 -7.46
N ILE A 42 -3.78 22.51 -7.89
CA ILE A 42 -4.54 22.92 -9.07
C ILE A 42 -5.90 23.47 -8.66
N GLY A 43 -6.32 24.54 -9.34
CA GLY A 43 -7.67 25.11 -9.25
C GLY A 43 -7.68 26.49 -8.62
N THR A 44 -8.76 27.23 -8.84
CA THR A 44 -8.96 28.57 -8.26
C THR A 44 -10.13 28.61 -7.28
N LYS A 45 -11.23 27.91 -7.60
CA LYS A 45 -12.41 27.80 -6.70
C LYS A 45 -12.47 26.49 -5.91
N ARG A 46 -11.89 25.41 -6.45
CA ARG A 46 -11.80 24.10 -5.80
C ARG A 46 -10.36 23.61 -5.93
N LEU A 47 -9.61 23.72 -4.84
CA LEU A 47 -8.20 23.35 -4.80
C LEU A 47 -8.05 21.83 -4.68
N ARG A 48 -7.16 21.25 -5.48
CA ARG A 48 -6.75 19.84 -5.39
C ARG A 48 -5.24 19.75 -5.45
N PHE A 49 -4.64 18.99 -4.54
CA PHE A 49 -3.24 18.61 -4.63
C PHE A 49 -3.11 17.35 -5.47
N ASP A 50 -2.10 17.31 -6.33
CA ASP A 50 -1.83 16.16 -7.19
C ASP A 50 -0.32 16.06 -7.49
N ILE A 51 0.11 14.87 -7.92
CA ILE A 51 1.50 14.52 -8.18
C ILE A 51 1.67 13.93 -9.58
N TRP A 52 2.77 14.29 -10.25
CA TRP A 52 3.11 13.83 -11.59
C TRP A 52 4.59 13.46 -11.70
N GLY A 53 4.92 12.71 -12.74
CA GLY A 53 6.28 12.29 -13.04
C GLY A 53 6.32 10.86 -13.50
N GLU A 54 7.46 10.46 -14.06
CA GLU A 54 7.65 9.11 -14.54
C GLU A 54 7.60 8.09 -13.39
N ASP A 55 8.24 8.37 -12.25
CA ASP A 55 8.22 7.46 -11.09
C ASP A 55 6.82 7.33 -10.47
N VAL A 56 5.92 8.31 -10.66
CA VAL A 56 4.49 8.16 -10.29
C VAL A 56 3.82 7.11 -11.17
N LEU A 57 4.13 7.10 -12.48
CA LEU A 57 3.65 6.06 -13.40
C LEU A 57 4.25 4.68 -13.05
N VAL A 58 5.52 4.63 -12.64
CA VAL A 58 6.14 3.40 -12.12
C VAL A 58 5.36 2.90 -10.90
N GLY A 59 5.09 3.75 -9.91
CA GLY A 59 4.33 3.39 -8.72
C GLY A 59 2.95 2.83 -9.04
N ASN A 60 2.21 3.49 -9.95
CA ASN A 60 0.91 3.02 -10.43
C ASN A 60 1.03 1.63 -11.07
N LYS A 61 2.05 1.44 -11.92
CA LYS A 61 2.22 0.16 -12.61
C LYS A 61 2.64 -0.95 -11.66
N VAL A 62 3.48 -0.66 -10.66
CA VAL A 62 3.87 -1.60 -9.59
C VAL A 62 2.64 -2.08 -8.81
N GLU A 63 1.69 -1.19 -8.48
CA GLU A 63 0.41 -1.59 -7.86
C GLU A 63 -0.42 -2.44 -8.80
N SER A 64 -0.63 -1.97 -10.03
CA SER A 64 -1.55 -2.60 -10.98
C SER A 64 -1.08 -3.98 -11.42
N ASP A 65 0.23 -4.19 -11.45
CA ASP A 65 0.89 -5.45 -11.76
C ASP A 65 1.02 -6.39 -10.56
N GLY A 66 0.65 -5.94 -9.36
CA GLY A 66 0.58 -6.75 -8.16
C GLY A 66 -0.65 -7.67 -8.14
N LYS A 67 -0.65 -8.65 -7.23
CA LYS A 67 -1.80 -9.53 -6.99
C LYS A 67 -2.62 -9.02 -5.80
N PRO A 68 -3.94 -9.21 -5.79
CA PRO A 68 -4.76 -8.87 -4.63
C PRO A 68 -4.26 -9.61 -3.37
N GLY A 69 -4.20 -8.92 -2.24
CA GLY A 69 -3.72 -9.44 -0.97
C GLY A 69 -2.19 -9.40 -0.80
N GLU A 70 -1.44 -8.91 -1.79
CA GLU A 70 0.02 -8.86 -1.77
C GLU A 70 0.57 -7.42 -1.86
N ILE A 71 1.82 -7.25 -1.41
CA ILE A 71 2.57 -6.01 -1.57
C ILE A 71 3.59 -6.20 -2.70
N CYS A 72 3.41 -5.50 -3.81
CA CYS A 72 4.35 -5.43 -4.90
C CYS A 72 5.33 -4.27 -4.68
N VAL A 73 6.61 -4.50 -4.93
CA VAL A 73 7.70 -3.58 -4.59
C VAL A 73 8.61 -3.44 -5.79
N SER A 74 8.93 -2.21 -6.18
CA SER A 74 9.93 -1.94 -7.22
C SER A 74 11.37 -2.19 -6.74
N GLU A 75 12.29 -2.37 -7.68
CA GLU A 75 13.73 -2.49 -7.39
C GLU A 75 14.31 -1.34 -6.56
N THR A 76 13.78 -0.12 -6.70
CA THR A 76 14.26 1.05 -5.96
C THR A 76 13.77 1.06 -4.51
N ALA A 77 12.57 0.54 -4.26
CA ALA A 77 11.99 0.46 -2.92
C ALA A 77 12.52 -0.75 -2.11
N LYS A 78 12.85 -1.85 -2.78
CA LYS A 78 13.38 -3.09 -2.16
C LYS A 78 14.54 -2.84 -1.18
N PRO A 79 15.66 -2.17 -1.53
CA PRO A 79 16.77 -1.96 -0.61
C PRO A 79 16.39 -1.08 0.59
N VAL A 80 15.50 -0.11 0.40
CA VAL A 80 15.00 0.76 1.48
C VAL A 80 14.23 -0.06 2.51
N LEU A 81 13.40 -0.99 2.05
CA LEU A 81 12.63 -1.89 2.92
C LEU A 81 13.54 -2.91 3.63
N ALA A 82 14.46 -3.53 2.89
CA ALA A 82 15.40 -4.51 3.44
C ALA A 82 16.31 -3.91 4.53
N LYS A 83 16.68 -2.63 4.40
CA LYS A 83 17.42 -1.91 5.45
C LYS A 83 16.62 -1.73 6.74
N TYR A 84 15.30 -1.59 6.64
CA TYR A 84 14.44 -1.35 7.79
C TYR A 84 14.02 -2.64 8.49
N ASP A 85 13.71 -3.68 7.72
CA ASP A 85 13.35 -4.99 8.24
C ASP A 85 14.08 -6.07 7.43
N PRO A 86 15.23 -6.56 7.94
CA PRO A 86 16.04 -7.57 7.27
C PRO A 86 15.33 -8.92 7.09
N ASN A 87 14.23 -9.16 7.81
CA ASN A 87 13.48 -10.42 7.72
C ASN A 87 12.48 -10.43 6.55
N LEU A 88 12.33 -9.31 5.83
CA LEU A 88 11.45 -9.25 4.67
C LEU A 88 12.00 -10.11 3.52
N GLN A 89 11.15 -10.99 3.03
CA GLN A 89 11.44 -11.81 1.86
C GLN A 89 10.85 -11.16 0.62
N PHE A 90 11.63 -11.15 -0.44
CA PHE A 90 11.27 -10.57 -1.74
C PHE A 90 11.45 -11.62 -2.81
N HIS A 91 10.36 -11.96 -3.50
CA HIS A 91 10.38 -12.86 -4.65
C HIS A 91 10.27 -12.03 -5.92
N PHE A 92 11.10 -12.30 -6.92
CA PHE A 92 10.97 -11.64 -8.21
C PHE A 92 9.57 -11.89 -8.80
N ASN A 93 8.95 -10.83 -9.32
CA ASN A 93 7.63 -10.88 -9.95
C ASN A 93 7.78 -10.82 -11.49
N LYS A 94 8.21 -9.67 -12.00
CA LYS A 94 8.47 -9.43 -13.43
C LYS A 94 9.20 -8.12 -13.65
N ASP A 95 9.73 -7.97 -14.86
CA ASP A 95 10.19 -6.70 -15.38
C ASP A 95 9.06 -5.96 -16.09
N MET A 96 8.99 -4.65 -15.88
CA MET A 96 8.03 -3.78 -16.54
C MET A 96 8.76 -2.71 -17.34
N THR A 97 8.34 -2.51 -18.58
CA THR A 97 8.89 -1.50 -19.49
C THR A 97 7.94 -0.32 -19.60
N LEU A 98 8.47 0.88 -19.37
CA LEU A 98 7.74 2.13 -19.53
C LEU A 98 7.77 2.60 -20.99
N LYS A 99 6.88 3.53 -21.33
CA LYS A 99 6.85 4.16 -22.67
C LYS A 99 8.15 4.89 -23.03
N SER A 100 8.91 5.32 -22.04
CA SER A 100 10.25 5.92 -22.19
C SER A 100 11.33 4.91 -22.58
N GLY A 101 11.03 3.60 -22.54
CA GLY A 101 12.02 2.53 -22.69
C GLY A 101 12.70 2.12 -21.38
N ARG A 102 12.47 2.84 -20.27
CA ARG A 102 13.00 2.45 -18.95
C ARG A 102 12.38 1.12 -18.52
N VAL A 103 13.23 0.20 -18.07
CA VAL A 103 12.83 -1.08 -17.49
C VAL A 103 12.97 -1.00 -15.98
N VAL A 104 11.99 -1.52 -15.24
CA VAL A 104 11.99 -1.59 -13.78
C VAL A 104 11.62 -3.00 -13.36
N SER A 105 12.47 -3.64 -12.55
CA SER A 105 12.15 -4.94 -11.96
C SER A 105 11.21 -4.80 -10.75
N THR A 106 10.27 -5.73 -10.62
CA THR A 106 9.30 -5.77 -9.52
C THR A 106 9.42 -7.06 -8.72
N PHE A 107 9.06 -6.98 -7.44
CA PHE A 107 9.19 -8.05 -6.46
C PHE A 107 7.92 -8.14 -5.60
N ILE A 108 7.46 -9.35 -5.30
CA ILE A 108 6.42 -9.57 -4.30
C ILE A 108 7.08 -9.67 -2.92
N CYS A 109 6.63 -8.82 -2.01
CA CYS A 109 6.96 -8.88 -0.60
C CYS A 109 5.79 -9.53 0.15
N LYS A 110 6.00 -10.75 0.64
CA LYS A 110 5.02 -11.42 1.50
C LYS A 110 5.31 -11.02 2.94
N PRO A 111 4.41 -10.29 3.63
CA PRO A 111 4.58 -10.08 5.05
C PRO A 111 4.52 -11.45 5.75
N PRO A 112 5.41 -11.72 6.73
CA PRO A 112 5.36 -12.97 7.48
C PRO A 112 3.98 -13.11 8.13
N LEU A 113 3.29 -14.21 7.77
CA LEU A 113 2.03 -14.62 8.40
C LEU A 113 2.30 -14.85 9.89
N GLY A 114 1.87 -13.92 10.74
CA GLY A 114 1.91 -14.10 12.19
C GLY A 114 2.48 -12.94 13.02
N THR A 115 3.07 -11.90 12.43
CA THR A 115 3.65 -10.79 13.22
C THR A 115 3.02 -9.44 12.90
N THR A 116 2.08 -9.01 13.74
CA THR A 116 2.19 -7.78 14.58
C THR A 116 0.93 -7.53 15.41
N THR A 117 1.09 -7.65 16.71
CA THR A 117 0.15 -7.48 17.83
C THR A 117 -0.10 -6.00 18.22
N PHE A 118 -0.18 -5.08 17.24
CA PHE A 118 -0.43 -3.66 17.52
C PHE A 118 -1.78 -3.14 17.03
N ALA A 119 -2.47 -3.87 16.15
CA ALA A 119 -3.77 -3.46 15.63
C ALA A 119 -4.90 -3.57 16.67
N ASP A 120 -4.66 -4.22 17.81
CA ASP A 120 -5.62 -4.36 18.89
C ASP A 120 -5.59 -3.18 19.89
N GLU A 121 -4.53 -2.36 19.90
CA GLU A 121 -4.40 -1.19 20.79
C GLU A 121 -4.89 0.13 20.16
N VAL A 122 -4.81 0.30 18.83
CA VAL A 122 -5.07 1.60 18.18
C VAL A 122 -6.52 1.76 17.68
N LEU A 123 -7.21 0.65 17.39
CA LEU A 123 -8.58 0.67 16.87
C LEU A 123 -9.74 0.64 17.90
N PRO A 124 -9.57 0.53 19.24
CA PRO A 124 -10.72 0.61 20.14
C PRO A 124 -11.43 1.97 20.08
N ASN A 125 -10.67 3.07 19.97
CA ASN A 125 -11.21 4.39 20.29
C ASN A 125 -12.00 5.10 19.18
N ILE A 126 -11.96 4.61 17.93
CA ILE A 126 -12.68 5.26 16.82
C ILE A 126 -14.04 4.59 16.56
N TYR A 127 -14.20 3.31 16.93
CA TYR A 127 -15.43 2.56 16.68
C TYR A 127 -16.50 2.75 17.77
N TYR A 128 -16.13 3.05 19.02
CA TYR A 128 -17.11 3.31 20.09
C TYR A 128 -17.67 4.73 20.09
N ALA A 129 -16.99 5.69 19.46
CA ALA A 129 -17.43 7.09 19.46
C ALA A 129 -18.65 7.37 18.55
N SER A 130 -18.94 6.50 17.57
CA SER A 130 -20.07 6.69 16.64
C SER A 130 -21.33 5.87 16.96
N GLN A 131 -21.28 5.00 17.97
CA GLN A 131 -22.40 4.12 18.36
C GLN A 131 -23.21 4.67 19.56
N GLY A 132 -22.84 5.83 20.11
CA GLY A 132 -23.43 6.40 21.33
C GLY A 132 -24.61 7.37 21.16
N SER A 133 -25.24 7.48 19.97
CA SER A 133 -26.28 8.50 19.72
C SER A 133 -27.58 7.96 19.09
N MET A 134 -27.95 6.71 19.35
CA MET A 134 -29.32 6.24 19.11
C MET A 134 -29.77 5.33 20.24
N ALA A 135 -30.19 5.94 21.35
CA ALA A 135 -31.06 5.35 22.34
C ALA A 135 -31.97 6.45 22.91
N SER A 136 -33.20 6.51 22.41
CA SER A 136 -34.36 7.11 23.08
C SER A 136 -35.61 6.35 22.64
#